data_AF-A0A354SDX4-F1
#
_entry.id   AF-A0A354SDX4-F1
#
_cell.length_a   1.000
_cell.length_b   1.000
_cell.length_c   1.000
_cell.angle_alpha   90.00
_cell.angle_beta   90.00
_cell.angle_gamma   90.00
#
_symmetry.space_group_name_H-M   'P 1'
#
loop_
_entity.id
_entity.type
_entity.pdbx_description
1 polymer ?
#
loop_
_entity_poly.entity_id
_entity_poly.type
_entity_poly.pdbx_seq_one_letter_code
_entity_poly.pdbx_strand_id
1 'polypeptide(L)'
;GSLPEFGHVAHALVVLFTLTNVDVLLARVFLTEAESGEYSVGVLLAKIAFFLPNAIIIVLFPKMTSGDNRRAVFIATGLTALLGVFITLFSLLFGSLVVRVLGGAQYIDLGLGESAWRFALEGSAFALVQVLLYARLAAQDRRAVLLVWAALLVFVVSVALWFHNSVEQIVSTVVVVSLVLTAVGLLIDRRSSLKGTTIVPIQAAE
;
A
#
# COMPACT_ATOMS: atom_id res chain seq x y z
N GLY A 1 0.32 -3.91 29.33
CA GLY A 1 -1.06 -4.40 29.49
C GLY A 1 -1.57 -4.77 28.13
N SER A 2 -1.96 -6.02 27.92
CA SER A 2 -2.18 -6.60 26.58
C SER A 2 -3.43 -6.06 25.85
N LEU A 3 -4.44 -5.56 26.58
CA LEU A 3 -5.70 -5.07 26.00
C LEU A 3 -5.54 -3.77 25.16
N PRO A 4 -4.87 -2.70 25.65
CA PRO A 4 -4.61 -1.51 24.83
C PRO A 4 -3.73 -1.76 23.60
N GLU A 5 -2.75 -2.67 23.72
CA GLU A 5 -1.85 -3.03 22.62
C GLU A 5 -2.60 -3.80 21.53
N PHE A 6 -3.42 -4.77 21.92
CA PHE A 6 -4.31 -5.49 20.99
C PHE A 6 -5.27 -4.54 20.27
N GLY A 7 -5.90 -3.62 21.01
CA GLY A 7 -6.80 -2.63 20.42
C GLY A 7 -6.12 -1.74 19.38
N HIS A 8 -4.87 -1.35 19.62
CA HIS A 8 -4.10 -0.54 18.67
C HIS A 8 -3.77 -1.31 17.38
N VAL A 9 -3.34 -2.56 17.49
CA VAL A 9 -3.04 -3.41 16.33
C VAL A 9 -4.32 -3.69 15.53
N ALA A 10 -5.41 -4.07 16.20
CA ALA A 10 -6.69 -4.30 15.55
C ALA A 10 -7.17 -3.04 14.79
N HIS A 11 -7.06 -1.87 15.41
CA HIS A 11 -7.43 -0.60 14.78
C HIS A 11 -6.59 -0.30 13.52
N ALA A 12 -5.28 -0.54 13.58
CA ALA A 12 -4.39 -0.39 12.43
C ALA A 12 -4.76 -1.32 11.28
N LEU A 13 -5.06 -2.58 11.58
CA LEU A 13 -5.47 -3.56 10.58
C LEU A 13 -6.82 -3.19 9.96
N VAL A 14 -7.76 -2.70 10.75
CA VAL A 14 -9.06 -2.22 10.24
C VAL A 14 -8.88 -1.07 9.27
N VAL A 15 -8.12 -0.03 9.63
CA VAL A 15 -7.96 1.12 8.72
C VAL A 15 -7.19 0.74 7.45
N LEU A 16 -6.20 -0.15 7.54
CA LEU A 16 -5.51 -0.67 6.36
C LEU A 16 -6.46 -1.49 5.48
N PHE A 17 -7.27 -2.36 6.08
CA PHE A 17 -8.27 -3.12 5.35
C PHE A 17 -9.26 -2.19 4.63
N THR A 18 -9.76 -1.16 5.31
CA THR A 18 -10.65 -0.17 4.70
C THR A 18 -9.96 0.58 3.57
N LEU A 19 -8.75 1.11 3.78
CA LEU A 19 -8.00 1.82 2.75
C LEU A 19 -7.79 0.98 1.49
N THR A 20 -7.52 -0.31 1.65
CA THR A 20 -7.25 -1.23 0.53
C THR A 20 -8.49 -1.80 -0.15
N ASN A 21 -9.71 -1.49 0.31
CA ASN A 21 -10.95 -2.05 -0.27
C ASN A 21 -12.07 -1.02 -0.49
N VAL A 22 -11.94 0.21 0.05
CA VAL A 22 -12.99 1.23 -0.05
C VAL A 22 -13.17 1.73 -1.49
N ASP A 23 -12.12 1.64 -2.29
CA ASP A 23 -12.09 1.99 -3.71
C ASP A 23 -13.11 1.18 -4.52
N VAL A 24 -13.25 -0.13 -4.25
CA VAL A 24 -14.25 -1.01 -4.86
C VAL A 24 -15.67 -0.53 -4.55
N LEU A 25 -15.90 -0.09 -3.31
CA LEU A 25 -17.21 0.43 -2.89
C LEU A 25 -17.52 1.75 -3.60
N LEU A 26 -16.54 2.65 -3.71
CA LEU A 26 -16.69 3.91 -4.43
C LEU A 26 -16.93 3.67 -5.92
N ALA A 27 -16.18 2.76 -6.54
CA ALA A 27 -16.39 2.36 -7.92
C ALA A 27 -17.81 1.81 -8.14
N ARG A 28 -18.32 1.00 -7.21
CA ARG A 28 -19.69 0.47 -7.27
C ARG A 28 -20.78 1.55 -7.14
N VAL A 29 -20.50 2.62 -6.40
CA VAL A 29 -21.45 3.72 -6.16
C VAL A 29 -21.48 4.70 -7.33
N PHE A 30 -20.33 5.02 -7.91
CA PHE A 30 -20.22 6.12 -8.88
C PHE A 30 -20.12 5.68 -10.34
N LEU A 31 -19.60 4.48 -10.62
CA LEU A 31 -19.43 4.02 -11.99
C LEU A 31 -20.67 3.27 -12.50
N THR A 32 -20.78 3.16 -13.83
CA THR A 32 -21.80 2.31 -14.45
C THR A 32 -21.56 0.83 -14.13
N GLU A 33 -22.55 -0.04 -14.37
CA GLU A 33 -22.41 -1.48 -14.12
C GLU A 33 -21.24 -2.11 -14.90
N ALA A 34 -21.04 -1.70 -16.15
CA ALA A 34 -19.95 -2.17 -17.00
C ALA A 34 -18.57 -1.74 -16.45
N GLU A 35 -18.42 -0.47 -16.12
CA GLU A 35 -17.17 0.08 -15.55
C GLU A 35 -16.89 -0.47 -14.15
N SER A 36 -17.92 -0.71 -13.33
CA SER A 36 -17.77 -1.37 -12.03
C SER A 36 -17.29 -2.82 -12.18
N GLY A 37 -17.76 -3.52 -13.21
CA GLY A 37 -17.27 -4.84 -13.59
C GLY A 37 -15.79 -4.80 -14.02
N GLU A 38 -15.43 -3.84 -14.87
CA GLU A 38 -14.04 -3.60 -15.30
C GLU A 38 -13.13 -3.31 -14.09
N TYR A 39 -13.55 -2.41 -13.21
CA TYR A 39 -12.83 -2.05 -11.99
C TYR A 39 -12.61 -3.27 -11.09
N SER A 40 -13.61 -4.15 -10.96
CA SER A 40 -13.52 -5.37 -10.17
C SER A 40 -12.45 -6.34 -10.72
N VAL A 41 -12.31 -6.43 -12.04
CA VAL A 41 -11.24 -7.23 -12.68
C VAL A 41 -9.88 -6.60 -12.43
N GLY A 42 -9.75 -5.28 -12.56
CA GLY A 42 -8.54 -4.55 -12.20
C GLY A 42 -8.12 -4.79 -10.75
N VAL A 43 -9.07 -4.76 -9.82
CA VAL A 43 -8.81 -4.99 -8.40
C VAL A 43 -8.28 -6.40 -8.12
N LEU A 44 -8.65 -7.43 -8.89
CA LEU A 44 -8.03 -8.76 -8.75
C LEU A 44 -6.50 -8.68 -8.96
N LEU A 45 -6.06 -7.94 -9.98
CA LEU A 45 -4.64 -7.69 -10.22
C LEU A 45 -4.00 -6.89 -9.08
N ALA A 46 -4.67 -5.85 -8.58
CA ALA A 46 -4.22 -5.10 -7.42
C ALA A 46 -4.06 -6.00 -6.18
N LYS A 47 -4.99 -6.92 -5.93
CA LYS A 47 -4.88 -7.88 -4.81
C LYS A 47 -3.72 -8.84 -5.00
N ILE A 48 -3.48 -9.34 -6.21
CA ILE A 48 -2.31 -10.19 -6.50
C ILE A 48 -1.02 -9.40 -6.19
N ALA A 49 -0.90 -8.18 -6.71
CA ALA A 49 0.26 -7.32 -6.48
C ALA A 49 0.45 -6.94 -5.00
N PHE A 50 -0.66 -6.74 -4.27
CA PHE A 50 -0.67 -6.45 -2.85
C PHE A 50 -0.24 -7.65 -1.99
N PHE A 51 -0.71 -8.86 -2.32
CA PHE A 51 -0.47 -10.03 -1.49
C PHE A 51 0.86 -10.71 -1.78
N LEU A 52 1.39 -10.63 -3.01
CA LEU A 52 2.62 -11.34 -3.40
C LEU A 52 3.86 -10.99 -2.55
N PRO A 53 4.07 -9.72 -2.13
CA PRO A 53 5.17 -9.36 -1.24
C PRO A 53 5.08 -9.93 0.18
N ASN A 54 3.96 -10.53 0.62
CA ASN A 54 3.83 -10.99 2.01
C ASN A 54 4.87 -12.03 2.43
N ALA A 55 5.40 -12.84 1.50
CA ALA A 55 6.50 -13.75 1.80
C ALA A 55 7.73 -13.01 2.36
N ILE A 56 8.00 -11.80 1.85
CA ILE A 56 9.09 -10.92 2.31
C ILE A 56 8.83 -10.50 3.76
N ILE A 57 7.59 -10.10 4.07
CA ILE A 57 7.18 -9.69 5.41
C ILE A 57 7.36 -10.85 6.39
N ILE A 58 6.83 -12.04 6.08
CA ILE A 58 6.91 -13.21 6.97
C ILE A 58 8.36 -13.54 7.34
N VAL A 59 9.27 -13.50 6.36
CA VAL A 59 10.69 -13.82 6.57
C VAL A 59 11.44 -12.73 7.33
N LEU A 60 11.11 -11.45 7.10
CA LEU A 60 11.84 -10.32 7.68
C LEU A 60 11.21 -9.77 8.97
N PHE A 61 9.96 -10.09 9.27
CA PHE A 61 9.24 -9.60 10.45
C PHE A 61 9.97 -9.89 11.76
N PRO A 62 10.51 -11.10 12.03
CA PRO A 62 11.28 -11.35 13.25
C PRO A 62 12.49 -10.42 13.41
N LYS A 63 13.10 -10.02 12.28
CA LYS A 63 14.23 -9.08 12.26
C LYS A 63 13.78 -7.63 12.45
N MET A 64 12.57 -7.28 12.02
CA MET A 64 11.96 -5.98 12.30
C MET A 64 11.61 -5.84 13.79
N THR A 65 11.27 -6.92 14.48
CA THR A 65 10.98 -6.86 15.92
C THR A 65 12.25 -6.99 16.78
N SER A 66 13.41 -7.26 16.18
CA SER A 66 14.71 -7.40 16.86
C SER A 66 15.46 -6.06 16.93
N GLY A 67 16.43 -5.94 17.85
CA GLY A 67 17.09 -4.67 18.22
C GLY A 67 17.73 -3.82 17.11
N ASP A 68 17.92 -4.34 15.89
CA ASP A 68 18.30 -3.57 14.69
C ASP A 68 17.20 -3.63 13.60
N ASN A 69 16.01 -3.13 13.97
CA ASN A 69 14.79 -3.11 13.15
C ASN A 69 14.99 -2.39 11.79
N ARG A 70 15.79 -1.32 11.76
CA ARG A 70 15.84 -0.38 10.62
C ARG A 70 16.35 -1.02 9.34
N ARG A 71 17.39 -1.84 9.42
CA ARG A 71 17.93 -2.53 8.23
C ARG A 71 16.92 -3.53 7.67
N ALA A 72 16.20 -4.24 8.54
CA ALA A 72 15.16 -5.17 8.12
C ALA A 72 14.01 -4.47 7.40
N VAL A 73 13.55 -3.33 7.92
CA VAL A 73 12.50 -2.51 7.28
C VAL A 73 12.96 -1.95 5.93
N PHE A 74 14.19 -1.46 5.84
CA PHE A 74 14.72 -0.94 4.58
C PHE A 74 14.83 -2.05 3.52
N ILE A 75 15.33 -3.23 3.89
CA ILE A 75 15.41 -4.38 2.99
C ILE A 75 14.01 -4.82 2.56
N ALA A 76 13.07 -4.96 3.50
CA ALA A 76 11.71 -5.38 3.17
C ALA A 76 11.01 -4.39 2.23
N THR A 77 11.15 -3.09 2.51
CA THR A 77 10.58 -2.03 1.67
C THR A 77 11.23 -2.03 0.29
N GLY A 78 12.55 -2.18 0.21
CA GLY A 78 13.29 -2.26 -1.06
C GLY A 78 12.90 -3.47 -1.90
N LEU A 79 12.84 -4.67 -1.30
CA LEU A 79 12.41 -5.88 -1.99
C LEU A 79 10.94 -5.79 -2.43
N THR A 80 10.07 -5.21 -1.60
CA THR A 80 8.66 -4.98 -1.94
C THR A 80 8.53 -4.00 -3.10
N ALA A 81 9.32 -2.92 -3.10
CA ALA A 81 9.33 -1.94 -4.18
C ALA A 81 9.84 -2.54 -5.49
N LEU A 82 10.92 -3.34 -5.44
CA LEU A 82 11.45 -4.03 -6.62
C LEU A 82 10.42 -5.02 -7.21
N LEU A 83 9.78 -5.81 -6.36
CA LEU A 83 8.73 -6.72 -6.79
C LEU A 83 7.52 -5.96 -7.37
N GLY A 84 7.11 -4.87 -6.73
CA GLY A 84 6.03 -4.01 -7.21
C GLY A 84 6.33 -3.37 -8.57
N VAL A 85 7.55 -2.85 -8.76
CA VAL A 85 8.02 -2.34 -10.05
C VAL A 85 7.99 -3.45 -11.11
N PHE A 86 8.47 -4.65 -10.78
CA PHE A 86 8.42 -5.79 -11.70
C PHE A 86 6.97 -6.14 -12.11
N ILE A 87 6.04 -6.26 -11.16
CA ILE A 87 4.63 -6.59 -11.46
C ILE A 87 3.97 -5.48 -12.27
N THR A 88 4.26 -4.22 -11.94
CA THR A 88 3.73 -3.05 -12.66
C THR A 88 4.25 -3.00 -14.09
N LEU A 89 5.55 -3.17 -14.30
CA LEU A 89 6.17 -3.20 -15.64
C LEU A 89 5.68 -4.41 -16.45
N PHE A 90 5.55 -5.57 -15.82
CA PHE A 90 4.98 -6.74 -16.49
C PHE A 90 3.53 -6.46 -16.96
N SER A 91 2.72 -5.84 -16.10
CA SER A 91 1.34 -5.47 -16.44
C SER A 91 1.26 -4.33 -17.47
N LEU A 92 2.28 -3.47 -17.55
CA LEU A 92 2.40 -2.43 -18.57
C LEU A 92 2.71 -3.03 -19.95
N LEU A 93 3.61 -4.02 -20.01
CA LEU A 93 4.04 -4.64 -21.26
C LEU A 93 3.10 -5.77 -21.73
N PHE A 94 2.45 -6.47 -20.80
CA PHE A 94 1.64 -7.66 -21.04
C PHE A 94 0.21 -7.53 -20.48
N GLY A 95 -0.30 -6.30 -20.35
CA GLY A 95 -1.60 -6.02 -19.72
C GLY A 95 -2.77 -6.80 -20.34
N SER A 96 -2.87 -6.89 -21.67
CA SER A 96 -3.91 -7.68 -22.34
C SER A 96 -3.85 -9.17 -22.01
N LEU A 97 -2.65 -9.75 -21.82
CA LEU A 97 -2.49 -11.14 -21.39
C LEU A 97 -2.98 -11.31 -19.94
N VAL A 98 -2.58 -10.40 -19.05
CA VAL A 98 -2.99 -10.40 -17.64
C VAL A 98 -4.51 -10.30 -17.54
N VAL A 99 -5.12 -9.33 -18.21
CA VAL A 99 -6.58 -9.13 -18.20
C VAL A 99 -7.31 -10.34 -18.79
N ARG A 100 -6.78 -10.95 -19.86
CA ARG A 100 -7.36 -12.19 -20.43
C ARG A 100 -7.45 -13.31 -19.39
N VAL A 101 -6.40 -13.48 -18.59
CA VAL A 101 -6.33 -14.53 -17.57
C VAL A 101 -7.25 -14.22 -16.39
N LEU A 102 -7.32 -12.95 -15.98
CA LEU A 102 -8.06 -12.54 -14.78
C LEU A 102 -9.56 -12.39 -15.00
N GLY A 103 -9.98 -11.81 -16.13
CA GLY A 103 -11.38 -11.47 -16.42
C GLY A 103 -11.89 -11.95 -17.77
N GLY A 104 -11.01 -12.35 -18.70
CA GLY A 104 -11.39 -12.79 -20.05
C GLY A 104 -11.22 -11.70 -21.12
N ALA A 105 -11.41 -12.08 -22.38
CA ALA A 105 -11.13 -11.21 -23.53
C ALA A 105 -12.04 -9.98 -23.60
N GLN A 106 -13.28 -10.09 -23.11
CA GLN A 106 -14.25 -8.99 -23.10
C GLN A 106 -13.76 -7.73 -22.38
N TYR A 107 -12.89 -7.86 -21.36
CA TYR A 107 -12.33 -6.71 -20.65
C TYR A 107 -11.13 -6.08 -21.38
N ILE A 108 -10.50 -6.80 -22.30
CA ILE A 108 -9.48 -6.23 -23.19
C ILE A 108 -10.15 -5.25 -24.15
N ASP A 109 -11.29 -5.64 -24.71
CA ASP A 109 -12.07 -4.82 -25.65
C ASP A 109 -12.62 -3.54 -25.00
N LEU A 110 -12.79 -3.55 -23.67
CA LEU A 110 -13.14 -2.38 -22.85
C LEU A 110 -11.95 -1.46 -22.55
N GLY A 111 -10.73 -1.80 -22.98
CA GLY A 111 -9.53 -0.99 -22.79
C GLY A 111 -8.74 -1.30 -21.52
N LEU A 112 -9.20 -2.22 -20.66
CA LEU A 112 -8.51 -2.57 -19.40
C LEU A 112 -7.10 -3.13 -19.65
N GLY A 113 -6.84 -3.71 -20.82
CA GLY A 113 -5.50 -4.19 -21.20
C GLY A 113 -4.44 -3.09 -21.16
N GLU A 114 -4.78 -1.86 -21.53
CA GLU A 114 -3.87 -0.71 -21.53
C GLU A 114 -3.73 -0.07 -20.15
N SER A 115 -4.76 -0.21 -19.30
CA SER A 115 -4.81 0.42 -17.97
C SER A 115 -4.48 -0.53 -16.81
N ALA A 116 -4.31 -1.83 -17.07
CA ALA A 116 -4.02 -2.87 -16.07
C ALA A 116 -2.81 -2.54 -15.17
N TRP A 117 -1.78 -1.89 -15.70
CA TRP A 117 -0.61 -1.49 -14.94
C TRP A 117 -0.94 -0.53 -13.79
N ARG A 118 -2.01 0.28 -13.89
CA ARG A 118 -2.43 1.19 -12.82
C ARG A 118 -2.92 0.42 -11.60
N PHE A 119 -3.66 -0.67 -11.80
CA PHE A 119 -4.09 -1.58 -10.72
C PHE A 119 -2.92 -2.37 -10.15
N ALA A 120 -1.99 -2.83 -10.99
CA ALA A 120 -0.74 -3.45 -10.50
C ALA A 120 0.06 -2.47 -9.62
N LEU A 121 0.15 -1.20 -10.03
CA LEU A 121 0.81 -0.14 -9.28
C LEU A 121 0.08 0.17 -7.97
N GLU A 122 -1.25 0.19 -7.98
CA GLU A 122 -2.09 0.34 -6.79
C GLU A 122 -1.77 -0.73 -5.75
N GLY A 123 -1.87 -2.00 -6.13
CA GLY A 123 -1.58 -3.11 -5.23
C GLY A 123 -0.15 -3.09 -4.70
N SER A 124 0.81 -2.72 -5.56
CA SER A 124 2.21 -2.54 -5.19
C SER A 124 2.40 -1.40 -4.17
N ALA A 125 1.71 -0.28 -4.34
CA ALA A 125 1.74 0.83 -3.41
C ALA A 125 1.11 0.44 -2.07
N PHE A 126 -0.01 -0.29 -2.07
CA PHE A 126 -0.59 -0.84 -0.85
C PHE A 126 0.34 -1.79 -0.11
N ALA A 127 1.12 -2.61 -0.82
CA ALA A 127 2.09 -3.50 -0.18
C ALA A 127 3.18 -2.69 0.55
N LEU A 128 3.65 -1.58 -0.03
CA LEU A 128 4.58 -0.67 0.62
C LEU A 128 3.97 -0.01 1.86
N VAL A 129 2.72 0.48 1.76
CA VAL A 129 1.98 1.02 2.91
C VAL A 129 1.88 -0.02 4.02
N GLN A 130 1.57 -1.28 3.69
CA GLN A 130 1.47 -2.37 4.65
C GLN A 130 2.81 -2.65 5.36
N VAL A 131 3.92 -2.76 4.61
CA VAL A 131 5.27 -2.94 5.19
C VAL A 131 5.60 -1.82 6.18
N LEU A 132 5.37 -0.57 5.78
CA LEU A 132 5.67 0.60 6.62
C LEU A 132 4.76 0.66 7.85
N LEU A 133 3.47 0.33 7.71
CA LEU A 133 2.55 0.27 8.83
C LEU A 133 2.98 -0.79 9.83
N TYR A 134 3.34 -1.99 9.37
CA TYR A 134 3.81 -3.07 10.25
C TYR A 134 5.11 -2.71 10.99
N ALA A 135 6.07 -2.07 10.29
CA ALA A 135 7.28 -1.56 10.90
C ALA A 135 7.00 -0.56 12.03
N ARG A 136 6.01 0.33 11.84
CA ARG A 136 5.60 1.34 12.83
C ARG A 136 4.84 0.74 14.00
N LEU A 137 3.99 -0.25 13.75
CA LEU A 137 3.32 -1.02 14.80
C LEU A 137 4.34 -1.71 15.71
N ALA A 138 5.38 -2.32 15.12
CA ALA A 138 6.47 -2.91 15.89
C ALA A 138 7.22 -1.88 16.75
N ALA A 139 7.31 -0.63 16.28
CA ALA A 139 7.89 0.49 17.02
C ALA A 139 6.90 1.21 17.97
N GLN A 140 5.68 0.71 18.14
CA GLN A 140 4.58 1.32 18.91
C GLN A 140 4.24 2.79 18.51
N ASP A 141 4.47 3.16 17.24
CA ASP A 141 4.19 4.50 16.75
C ASP A 141 2.71 4.68 16.37
N ARG A 142 1.94 5.27 17.28
CA ARG A 142 0.50 5.55 17.08
C ARG A 142 0.21 6.53 15.94
N ARG A 143 1.20 7.33 15.50
CA ARG A 143 1.01 8.30 14.41
C ARG A 143 0.78 7.62 13.08
N ALA A 144 1.29 6.39 12.90
CA ALA A 144 1.12 5.64 11.66
C ALA A 144 -0.37 5.40 11.35
N VAL A 145 -1.16 5.01 12.36
CA VAL A 145 -2.60 4.79 12.19
C VAL A 145 -3.33 6.07 11.78
N LEU A 146 -2.96 7.22 12.36
CA LEU A 146 -3.53 8.52 11.99
C LEU A 146 -3.21 8.91 10.53
N LEU A 147 -2.00 8.60 10.05
CA LEU A 147 -1.62 8.86 8.66
C LEU A 147 -2.43 8.01 7.67
N VAL A 148 -2.69 6.74 8.00
CA VAL A 148 -3.53 5.87 7.16
C VAL A 148 -4.99 6.39 7.15
N TRP A 149 -5.52 6.83 8.29
CA TRP A 149 -6.84 7.48 8.34
C TRP A 149 -6.90 8.77 7.52
N ALA A 150 -5.88 9.61 7.60
CA ALA A 150 -5.80 10.83 6.81
C ALA A 150 -5.78 10.50 5.31
N ALA A 151 -4.98 9.51 4.89
CA ALA A 151 -4.95 9.06 3.51
C ALA A 151 -6.30 8.49 3.05
N LEU A 152 -6.96 7.67 3.87
CA LEU A 152 -8.30 7.15 3.61
C LEU A 152 -9.32 8.30 3.44
N LEU A 153 -9.31 9.27 4.33
CA LEU A 153 -10.20 10.44 4.24
C LEU A 153 -9.94 11.25 2.97
N VAL A 154 -8.66 11.53 2.67
CA VAL A 154 -8.27 12.24 1.45
C VAL A 154 -8.73 11.48 0.22
N PHE A 155 -8.54 10.17 0.16
CA PHE A 155 -8.98 9.34 -0.96
C PHE A 155 -10.50 9.40 -1.15
N VAL A 156 -11.26 9.10 -0.09
CA VAL A 156 -12.74 9.09 -0.15
C VAL A 156 -13.29 10.45 -0.54
N VAL A 157 -12.79 11.53 0.06
CA VAL A 157 -13.24 12.90 -0.25
C VAL A 157 -12.86 13.28 -1.69
N SER A 158 -11.65 12.92 -2.14
CA SER A 158 -11.19 13.23 -3.50
C SER A 158 -12.06 12.56 -4.56
N VAL A 159 -12.36 11.28 -4.38
CA VAL A 159 -13.24 10.53 -5.28
C VAL A 159 -14.67 11.03 -5.16
N ALA A 160 -15.21 11.22 -3.95
CA ALA A 160 -16.60 11.61 -3.77
C ALA A 160 -16.94 12.98 -4.38
N LEU A 161 -15.97 13.89 -4.46
CA LEU A 161 -16.20 15.27 -4.90
C LEU A 161 -15.71 15.57 -6.32
N TRP A 162 -14.65 14.92 -6.81
CA TRP A 162 -14.01 15.30 -8.08
C TRP A 162 -13.64 14.15 -9.02
N PHE A 163 -13.13 13.02 -8.49
CA PHE A 163 -12.44 12.01 -9.30
C PHE A 163 -13.19 10.68 -9.40
N HIS A 164 -14.44 10.72 -9.86
CA HIS A 164 -15.30 9.53 -9.97
C HIS A 164 -15.95 9.31 -11.34
N ASN A 165 -15.52 10.03 -12.39
CA ASN A 165 -16.17 9.98 -13.70
C ASN A 165 -15.68 8.82 -14.59
N SER A 166 -14.67 8.07 -14.17
CA SER A 166 -14.16 6.92 -14.91
C SER A 166 -13.35 5.97 -14.01
N VAL A 167 -13.16 4.73 -14.48
CA VAL A 167 -12.26 3.73 -13.88
C VAL A 167 -10.86 4.31 -13.65
N GLU A 168 -10.30 4.99 -14.66
CA GLU A 168 -8.96 5.57 -14.58
C GLU A 168 -8.84 6.66 -13.49
N GLN A 169 -9.88 7.47 -13.28
CA GLN A 169 -9.86 8.51 -12.24
C GLN A 169 -9.79 7.90 -10.85
N ILE A 170 -10.61 6.88 -10.55
CA ILE A 170 -10.63 6.26 -9.23
C ILE A 170 -9.31 5.55 -8.96
N VAL A 171 -8.83 4.69 -9.87
CA VAL A 171 -7.58 3.92 -9.69
C VAL A 171 -6.36 4.85 -9.59
N SER A 172 -6.29 5.91 -10.39
CA SER A 172 -5.17 6.86 -10.32
C SER A 172 -5.18 7.65 -9.01
N THR A 173 -6.36 7.98 -8.49
CA THR A 173 -6.49 8.69 -7.22
C THR A 173 -5.99 7.83 -6.06
N VAL A 174 -6.39 6.56 -5.99
CA VAL A 174 -5.92 5.64 -4.93
C VAL A 174 -4.42 5.36 -5.04
N VAL A 175 -3.89 5.23 -6.26
CA VAL A 175 -2.43 5.12 -6.51
C VAL A 175 -1.70 6.34 -5.96
N VAL A 176 -2.13 7.55 -6.33
CA VAL A 176 -1.47 8.78 -5.88
C VAL A 176 -1.51 8.90 -4.37
N VAL A 177 -2.66 8.67 -3.74
CA VAL A 177 -2.81 8.73 -2.27
C VAL A 177 -1.88 7.70 -1.60
N SER A 178 -1.82 6.48 -2.12
CA SER A 178 -1.01 5.40 -1.55
C SER A 178 0.49 5.64 -1.72
N LEU A 179 0.92 6.19 -2.85
CA LEU A 179 2.31 6.59 -3.09
C LEU A 179 2.72 7.77 -2.22
N VAL A 180 1.84 8.78 -2.05
CA VAL A 180 2.07 9.89 -1.12
C VAL A 180 2.19 9.39 0.32
N LEU A 181 1.29 8.50 0.75
CA LEU A 181 1.35 7.88 2.08
C LEU A 181 2.66 7.10 2.27
N THR A 182 3.08 6.33 1.27
CA THR A 182 4.36 5.60 1.27
C THR A 182 5.55 6.57 1.39
N ALA A 183 5.58 7.64 0.59
CA ALA A 183 6.62 8.65 0.62
C ALA A 183 6.70 9.35 1.98
N VAL A 184 5.55 9.75 2.54
CA VAL A 184 5.46 10.34 3.89
C VAL A 184 5.97 9.35 4.95
N GLY A 185 5.57 8.08 4.88
CA GLY A 185 6.03 7.03 5.79
C GLY A 185 7.55 6.84 5.77
N LEU A 186 8.14 6.83 4.57
CA LEU A 186 9.59 6.77 4.35
C LEU A 186 10.33 8.01 4.86
N LEU A 187 9.80 9.21 4.63
CA LEU A 187 10.40 10.46 5.07
C LEU A 187 10.43 10.57 6.60
N ILE A 188 9.37 10.15 7.27
CA ILE A 188 9.32 10.09 8.74
C ILE A 188 10.39 9.12 9.26
N ASP A 189 10.63 8.00 8.57
CA ASP A 189 11.62 7.01 8.99
C ASP A 189 13.05 7.54 8.91
N ARG A 190 13.34 8.27 7.83
CA ARG A 190 14.63 8.96 7.66
C ARG A 190 14.86 10.03 8.73
N ARG A 191 13.83 10.79 9.12
CA ARG A 191 13.98 11.87 10.12
C ARG A 191 14.22 11.37 11.54
N SER A 192 13.58 10.26 11.92
CA SER A 192 13.86 9.60 13.21
C SER A 192 15.31 9.12 13.30
N SER A 193 15.93 8.84 12.16
CA SER A 193 17.33 8.40 12.08
C SER A 193 18.36 9.51 12.33
N LEU A 194 18.03 10.77 12.04
CA LEU A 194 18.94 11.91 12.25
C LEU A 194 18.99 12.37 13.71
N LYS A 195 17.96 12.05 14.51
CA LYS A 195 17.91 12.41 15.93
C LYS A 195 18.63 11.40 16.85
N GLY A 196 19.00 10.22 16.34
CA GLY A 196 19.64 9.15 17.13
C GLY A 196 21.16 9.26 17.30
N THR A 197 21.81 10.32 16.81
CA THR A 197 23.26 10.52 16.91
C THR A 197 23.65 11.51 18.01
N THR A 198 22.99 11.48 19.16
CA THR A 198 23.61 11.98 20.39
C THR A 198 24.62 10.95 20.86
N ILE A 199 25.88 11.16 20.47
CA ILE A 199 27.06 10.50 21.02
C ILE A 199 26.94 10.62 22.54
N VAL A 200 26.68 9.50 23.22
CA VAL A 200 26.90 9.41 24.67
C VAL A 200 28.42 9.47 24.83
N PRO A 201 29.00 10.54 25.42
CA PRO A 201 30.42 10.55 25.66
C PRO A 201 30.72 9.36 26.57
N ILE A 202 31.64 8.50 26.14
CA ILE A 202 32.24 7.46 26.97
C ILE A 202 32.77 8.19 28.19
N GLN A 203 32.09 8.06 29.33
CA GLN A 203 32.68 8.41 30.60
C GLN A 203 33.89 7.49 30.74
N ALA A 204 35.06 8.10 30.59
CA ALA A 204 36.32 7.51 30.98
C ALA A 204 36.15 7.03 32.42
N ALA A 205 36.16 5.71 32.60
CA ALA A 205 36.39 5.11 33.90
C ALA A 205 37.88 5.26 34.16
N GLU A 206 38.23 6.31 34.90
CA GLU A 206 39.39 6.30 35.80
C GLU A 206 39.10 5.41 37.01
#